data_AF-A0A6I6MNW0-F1
#
_entry.id   AF-A0A6I6MNW0-F1
#
_cell.length_a   1.000
_cell.length_b   1.000
_cell.length_c   1.000
_cell.angle_alpha   90.00
_cell.angle_beta   90.00
_cell.angle_gamma   90.00
#
_symmetry.space_group_name_H-M   'P 1'
#
loop_
_entity.id
_entity.type
_entity.pdbx_description
1 polymer ?
#
loop_
_entity_poly.entity_id
_entity_poly.type
_entity_poly.pdbx_seq_one_letter_code
_entity_poly.pdbx_strand_id
1 'polypeptide(L)'
;MATTAYLAFEPSEEDAARRVAAELERNGWSVTRSSSELRVQDRIPALVQAIGEAAVFIVLTSPAALDSAWIQREVVAALNNGRPILIVQTADLPPDSWIRATLDTSTAIDLREGTESEVLTRIVERARAASGRGRVIAMLNIKGGVGKTVLAANLFAAAHLADKRSISFIDLDPQHNLTQYFLSPGERNRIRDRNHTIYSIVNPRGDTSLPVGDFGGIAVPLNRIKRGKQPNFELVAGDERLFEYTLDTRADRDKAEAFTRFRALVSALRARSDAVIIDSNPCATFLTRLAITCADHIIAPVRPEKYSLTGLNMLEQVVREVRGRPLQAGEFSVLLNGVNDRTRSGETGDADALTRTEIANAPFFGGALLPDEVPYSAVLRSAPTERIAANPINVTAMMRVGGRPAKEALTRAAASILRRAGS
;
A
#
# COMPACT_ATOMS: atom_id res chain seq x y z
N MET A 1 -17.05 14.41 4.01
CA MET A 1 -17.28 14.12 2.58
C MET A 1 -18.00 12.78 2.49
N ALA A 2 -18.98 12.63 1.59
CA ALA A 2 -19.62 11.34 1.36
C ALA A 2 -18.58 10.34 0.84
N THR A 3 -18.64 9.08 1.28
CA THR A 3 -17.74 8.04 0.79
C THR A 3 -18.17 7.67 -0.63
N THR A 4 -17.23 7.63 -1.58
CA THR A 4 -17.51 7.39 -2.99
C THR A 4 -17.43 5.90 -3.31
N ALA A 5 -18.39 5.40 -4.10
CA ALA A 5 -18.34 4.06 -4.69
C ALA A 5 -18.41 4.17 -6.21
N TYR A 6 -17.66 3.32 -6.91
CA TYR A 6 -17.77 3.17 -8.36
C TYR A 6 -18.50 1.87 -8.68
N LEU A 7 -19.52 1.90 -9.52
CA LEU A 7 -20.33 0.75 -9.90
C LEU A 7 -20.19 0.46 -11.40
N ALA A 8 -19.45 -0.60 -11.74
CA ALA A 8 -19.28 -1.10 -13.10
C ALA A 8 -20.30 -2.20 -13.41
N PHE A 9 -20.96 -2.14 -14.57
CA PHE A 9 -21.99 -3.08 -14.99
C PHE A 9 -22.20 -3.00 -16.51
N GLU A 10 -22.81 -4.02 -17.12
CA GLU A 10 -23.22 -3.96 -18.52
C GLU A 10 -24.60 -3.30 -18.70
N PRO A 11 -24.93 -2.67 -19.85
CA PRO A 11 -26.24 -2.03 -20.05
C PRO A 11 -27.44 -2.96 -19.82
N SER A 12 -27.27 -4.27 -20.04
CA SER A 12 -28.29 -5.29 -19.74
C SER A 12 -28.57 -5.45 -18.24
N GLU A 13 -27.69 -4.95 -17.37
CA GLU A 13 -27.77 -5.02 -15.91
C GLU A 13 -28.18 -3.68 -15.26
N GLU A 14 -28.59 -2.68 -16.07
CA GLU A 14 -28.93 -1.32 -15.62
C GLU A 14 -29.92 -1.30 -14.45
N ASP A 15 -30.96 -2.14 -14.48
CA ASP A 15 -31.96 -2.19 -13.41
C ASP A 15 -31.35 -2.71 -12.10
N ALA A 16 -30.49 -3.73 -12.15
CA ALA A 16 -29.79 -4.23 -10.97
C ALA A 16 -28.81 -3.17 -10.43
N ALA A 17 -28.08 -2.49 -11.32
CA ALA A 17 -27.17 -1.43 -10.96
C ALA A 17 -27.88 -0.24 -10.29
N ARG A 18 -29.07 0.14 -10.77
CA ARG A 18 -29.90 1.18 -10.14
C ARG A 18 -30.31 0.81 -8.72
N ARG A 19 -30.70 -0.45 -8.48
CA ARG A 19 -31.11 -0.90 -7.14
C ARG A 19 -29.94 -0.93 -6.16
N VAL A 20 -28.78 -1.43 -6.59
CA VAL A 20 -27.54 -1.41 -5.79
C VAL A 20 -27.10 0.03 -5.48
N ALA A 21 -27.10 0.91 -6.48
CA ALA A 21 -26.73 2.31 -6.29
C ALA A 21 -27.69 3.02 -5.32
N ALA A 22 -29.00 2.84 -5.49
CA ALA A 22 -30.00 3.46 -4.61
C ALA A 22 -29.84 3.00 -3.15
N GLU A 23 -29.52 1.73 -2.89
CA GLU A 23 -29.27 1.25 -1.53
C GLU A 23 -27.98 1.87 -0.92
N LEU A 24 -26.91 1.96 -1.69
CA LEU A 24 -25.67 2.62 -1.26
C LEU A 24 -25.91 4.11 -0.95
N GLU A 25 -26.64 4.82 -1.82
CA GLU A 25 -26.99 6.23 -1.64
C GLU A 25 -27.85 6.46 -0.39
N ARG A 26 -28.86 5.61 -0.15
CA ARG A 26 -29.64 5.60 1.11
C ARG A 26 -28.75 5.45 2.35
N ASN A 27 -27.60 4.80 2.19
CA ASN A 27 -26.63 4.51 3.24
C ASN A 27 -25.45 5.49 3.29
N GLY A 28 -25.57 6.66 2.65
CA GLY A 28 -24.62 7.78 2.74
C GLY A 28 -23.46 7.75 1.75
N TRP A 29 -23.52 6.88 0.74
CA TRP A 29 -22.53 6.83 -0.33
C TRP A 29 -22.87 7.78 -1.47
N SER A 30 -21.85 8.29 -2.16
CA SER A 30 -21.99 8.88 -3.48
C SER A 30 -21.58 7.86 -4.52
N VAL A 31 -22.45 7.52 -5.48
CA VAL A 31 -22.20 6.42 -6.42
C VAL A 31 -21.97 6.96 -7.83
N THR A 32 -20.79 6.68 -8.38
CA THR A 32 -20.52 6.85 -9.81
C THR A 32 -20.84 5.55 -10.53
N ARG A 33 -21.76 5.60 -11.50
CA ARG A 33 -22.18 4.45 -12.31
C ARG A 33 -21.43 4.45 -13.63
N SER A 34 -20.98 3.28 -14.07
CA SER A 34 -20.41 3.07 -15.39
C SER A 34 -21.50 3.18 -16.46
N SER A 35 -21.74 4.41 -16.91
CA SER A 35 -22.71 4.70 -17.95
C SER A 35 -22.05 4.79 -19.33
N SER A 36 -22.85 4.76 -20.39
CA SER A 36 -22.40 5.03 -21.76
C SER A 36 -21.70 6.38 -21.90
N GLU A 37 -21.99 7.36 -21.03
CA GLU A 37 -21.34 8.67 -21.01
C GLU A 37 -19.88 8.64 -20.53
N LEU A 38 -19.50 7.66 -19.71
CA LEU A 38 -18.12 7.46 -19.27
C LEU A 38 -17.36 6.49 -20.18
N ARG A 39 -18.08 5.55 -20.82
CA ARG A 39 -17.55 4.56 -21.77
C ARG A 39 -17.31 5.13 -23.17
N VAL A 40 -16.63 6.26 -23.24
CA VAL A 40 -16.21 6.92 -24.48
C VAL A 40 -14.69 7.01 -24.49
N GLN A 41 -14.06 6.77 -25.64
CA GLN A 41 -12.59 6.72 -25.76
C GLN A 41 -11.92 7.99 -25.20
N ASP A 42 -12.48 9.17 -25.50
CA ASP A 42 -11.95 10.46 -25.04
C ASP A 42 -12.14 10.69 -23.52
N ARG A 43 -12.95 9.88 -22.86
CA ARG A 43 -13.25 9.97 -21.43
C ARG A 43 -12.55 8.89 -20.58
N ILE A 44 -11.68 8.08 -21.18
CA ILE A 44 -10.86 7.10 -20.44
C ILE A 44 -10.12 7.74 -19.26
N PRO A 45 -9.45 8.91 -19.40
CA PRO A 45 -8.77 9.54 -18.25
C PRO A 45 -9.73 9.88 -17.10
N ALA A 46 -10.92 10.39 -17.41
CA ALA A 46 -11.93 10.73 -16.41
C ALA A 46 -12.50 9.47 -15.72
N LEU A 47 -12.68 8.39 -16.48
CA LEU A 47 -13.09 7.09 -15.95
C LEU A 47 -12.04 6.53 -14.97
N VAL A 48 -10.76 6.53 -15.35
CA VAL A 48 -9.68 6.05 -14.47
C VAL A 48 -9.56 6.93 -13.23
N GLN A 49 -9.74 8.24 -13.37
CA GLN A 49 -9.78 9.18 -12.25
C GLN A 49 -10.92 8.85 -11.27
N ALA A 50 -12.15 8.69 -11.76
CA ALA A 50 -13.32 8.38 -10.92
C ALA A 50 -13.16 7.04 -10.18
N ILE A 51 -12.61 6.02 -10.85
CA ILE A 51 -12.28 4.74 -10.21
C ILE A 51 -11.21 4.93 -9.15
N GLY A 52 -10.16 5.69 -9.46
CA GLY A 52 -9.04 5.95 -8.55
C GLY A 52 -9.41 6.75 -7.30
N GLU A 53 -10.50 7.52 -7.34
CA GLU A 53 -11.03 8.29 -6.21
C GLU A 53 -12.07 7.51 -5.39
N ALA A 54 -12.60 6.40 -5.91
CA ALA A 54 -13.57 5.58 -5.21
C ALA A 54 -12.95 4.92 -3.97
N ALA A 55 -13.71 4.83 -2.88
CA ALA A 55 -13.31 4.06 -1.71
C ALA A 55 -13.52 2.54 -1.92
N VAL A 56 -14.47 2.18 -2.80
CA VAL A 56 -14.73 0.80 -3.22
C VAL A 56 -15.16 0.78 -4.68
N PHE A 57 -14.69 -0.22 -5.41
CA PHE A 57 -15.13 -0.53 -6.76
C PHE A 57 -16.05 -1.75 -6.71
N ILE A 58 -17.26 -1.62 -7.21
CA ILE A 58 -18.27 -2.67 -7.25
C ILE A 58 -18.48 -3.04 -8.71
N VAL A 59 -18.42 -4.32 -9.02
CA VAL A 59 -18.66 -4.82 -10.38
C VAL A 59 -19.81 -5.80 -10.37
N LEU A 60 -20.83 -5.52 -11.19
CA LEU A 60 -21.84 -6.50 -11.53
C LEU A 60 -21.26 -7.46 -12.56
N THR A 61 -21.46 -8.75 -12.33
CA THR A 61 -20.89 -9.79 -13.21
C THR A 61 -21.97 -10.73 -13.70
N SER A 62 -22.00 -10.89 -15.02
CA SER A 62 -22.84 -11.80 -15.81
C SER A 62 -22.02 -12.37 -16.97
N PRO A 63 -22.54 -13.34 -17.74
CA PRO A 63 -21.94 -13.73 -19.01
C PRO A 63 -21.65 -12.56 -19.96
N ALA A 64 -22.53 -11.54 -20.01
CA ALA A 64 -22.31 -10.35 -20.83
C ALA A 64 -21.09 -9.53 -20.38
N ALA A 65 -20.83 -9.47 -19.07
CA ALA A 65 -19.66 -8.78 -18.52
C ALA A 65 -18.33 -9.47 -18.91
N LEU A 66 -18.35 -10.76 -19.27
CA LEU A 66 -17.15 -11.49 -19.69
C LEU A 66 -16.61 -11.00 -21.03
N ASP A 67 -17.50 -10.65 -21.95
CA ASP A 67 -17.17 -10.17 -23.29
C ASP A 67 -16.96 -8.64 -23.34
N SER A 68 -17.17 -7.94 -22.22
CA SER A 68 -17.07 -6.49 -22.14
C SER A 68 -15.63 -6.01 -21.94
N ALA A 69 -15.05 -5.46 -23.01
CA ALA A 69 -13.78 -4.76 -22.96
C ALA A 69 -13.79 -3.56 -22.00
N TRP A 70 -14.97 -2.96 -21.75
CA TRP A 70 -15.12 -1.87 -20.79
C TRP A 70 -15.00 -2.36 -19.35
N ILE A 71 -15.73 -3.41 -18.99
CA ILE A 71 -15.63 -4.01 -17.64
C ILE A 71 -14.19 -4.46 -17.38
N GLN A 72 -13.55 -5.12 -18.34
CA GLN A 72 -12.15 -5.52 -18.20
C GLN A 72 -11.22 -4.32 -17.92
N ARG A 73 -11.41 -3.21 -18.66
CA ARG A 73 -10.63 -1.98 -18.45
C ARG A 73 -10.89 -1.34 -17.09
N GLU A 74 -12.15 -1.28 -16.67
CA GLU A 74 -12.55 -0.72 -15.37
C GLU A 74 -11.99 -1.53 -14.20
N VAL A 75 -12.02 -2.86 -14.32
CA VAL A 75 -11.39 -3.77 -13.35
C VAL A 75 -9.89 -3.53 -13.31
N VAL A 76 -9.20 -3.46 -14.45
CA VAL A 76 -7.75 -3.16 -14.49
C VAL A 76 -7.44 -1.81 -13.84
N ALA A 77 -8.25 -0.78 -14.10
CA ALA A 77 -8.10 0.52 -13.46
C ALA A 77 -8.27 0.44 -11.93
N ALA A 78 -9.27 -0.31 -11.44
CA ALA A 78 -9.49 -0.52 -10.02
C ALA A 78 -8.31 -1.25 -9.36
N LEU A 79 -7.78 -2.30 -10.01
CA LEU A 79 -6.60 -3.04 -9.57
C LEU A 79 -5.36 -2.15 -9.49
N ASN A 80 -5.09 -1.37 -10.54
CA ASN A 80 -3.92 -0.49 -10.62
C ASN A 80 -3.97 0.65 -9.59
N ASN A 81 -5.16 1.04 -9.14
CA ASN A 81 -5.37 2.08 -8.14
C ASN A 81 -5.60 1.54 -6.72
N GLY A 82 -5.44 0.23 -6.50
CA GLY A 82 -5.57 -0.39 -5.18
C GLY A 82 -6.97 -0.40 -4.60
N ARG A 83 -7.98 -0.19 -5.44
CA ARG A 83 -9.37 -0.10 -4.97
C ARG A 83 -9.84 -1.48 -4.52
N PRO A 84 -10.42 -1.61 -3.32
CA PRO A 84 -11.13 -2.83 -2.95
C PRO A 84 -12.20 -3.15 -4.00
N ILE A 85 -12.26 -4.40 -4.45
CA ILE A 85 -13.20 -4.85 -5.48
C ILE A 85 -14.25 -5.74 -4.83
N LEU A 86 -15.51 -5.33 -4.92
CA LEU A 86 -16.66 -6.13 -4.53
C LEU A 86 -17.32 -6.69 -5.79
N ILE A 87 -17.44 -8.01 -5.84
CA ILE A 87 -18.05 -8.72 -6.96
C ILE A 87 -19.50 -9.01 -6.60
N VAL A 88 -20.43 -8.57 -7.44
CA VAL A 88 -21.86 -8.81 -7.29
C VAL A 88 -22.35 -9.60 -8.50
N GLN A 89 -22.68 -10.87 -8.29
CA GLN A 89 -23.08 -11.77 -9.36
C GLN A 89 -24.57 -11.62 -9.64
N THR A 90 -24.90 -11.41 -10.91
CA THR A 90 -26.28 -11.38 -11.41
C THR A 90 -26.66 -12.69 -12.10
N ALA A 91 -25.65 -13.48 -12.51
CA ALA A 91 -25.76 -14.80 -13.12
C ALA A 91 -24.51 -15.63 -12.84
N ASP A 92 -24.59 -16.94 -13.10
CA ASP A 92 -23.46 -17.85 -12.93
C ASP A 92 -22.31 -17.53 -13.89
N LEU A 93 -21.09 -17.51 -13.34
CA LEU A 93 -19.87 -17.32 -14.12
C LEU A 93 -19.23 -18.67 -14.47
N PRO A 94 -18.86 -18.90 -15.75
CA PRO A 94 -18.09 -20.06 -16.17
C PRO A 94 -16.83 -20.26 -15.32
N PRO A 95 -16.45 -21.50 -14.97
CA PRO A 95 -15.28 -21.79 -14.14
C PRO A 95 -13.96 -21.23 -14.69
N ASP A 96 -13.84 -21.13 -16.01
CA ASP A 96 -12.68 -20.67 -16.77
C ASP A 96 -12.72 -19.18 -17.15
N SER A 97 -13.72 -18.43 -16.66
CA SER A 97 -13.84 -17.00 -16.95
C SER A 97 -12.64 -16.20 -16.44
N TRP A 98 -12.27 -15.15 -17.20
CA TRP A 98 -11.19 -14.25 -16.81
C TRP A 98 -11.47 -13.56 -15.46
N ILE A 99 -12.74 -13.34 -15.12
CA ILE A 99 -13.16 -12.78 -13.83
C ILE A 99 -12.72 -13.70 -12.68
N ARG A 100 -12.99 -15.01 -12.76
CA ARG A 100 -12.54 -15.98 -11.75
C ARG A 100 -11.02 -16.13 -11.71
N ALA A 101 -10.36 -15.97 -12.85
CA ALA A 101 -8.90 -16.03 -12.93
C ALA A 101 -8.21 -14.79 -12.35
N THR A 102 -8.87 -13.63 -12.38
CA THR A 102 -8.28 -12.33 -12.03
C THR A 102 -8.71 -11.85 -10.65
N LEU A 103 -9.96 -12.12 -10.26
CA LEU A 103 -10.58 -11.60 -9.04
C LEU A 103 -10.90 -12.72 -8.05
N ASP A 104 -10.84 -12.39 -6.76
CA ASP A 104 -11.24 -13.31 -5.70
C ASP A 104 -12.77 -13.44 -5.63
N THR A 105 -13.28 -14.43 -6.34
CA THR A 105 -14.72 -14.74 -6.39
C THR A 105 -15.24 -15.50 -5.18
N SER A 106 -14.38 -15.93 -4.24
CA SER A 106 -14.84 -16.58 -3.00
C SER A 106 -15.63 -15.62 -2.08
N THR A 107 -15.45 -14.32 -2.31
CA THR A 107 -16.10 -13.26 -1.57
C THR A 107 -17.28 -12.64 -2.34
N ALA A 108 -17.64 -13.17 -3.51
CA ALA A 108 -18.72 -12.64 -4.34
C ALA A 108 -20.09 -12.69 -3.64
N ILE A 109 -20.95 -11.73 -3.97
CA ILE A 109 -22.33 -11.65 -3.50
C ILE A 109 -23.24 -12.00 -4.66
N ASP A 110 -23.97 -13.09 -4.59
CA ASP A 110 -25.01 -13.40 -5.59
C ASP A 110 -26.30 -12.63 -5.28
N LEU A 111 -26.84 -11.92 -6.27
CA LEU A 111 -28.11 -11.19 -6.15
C LEU A 111 -29.33 -12.10 -6.06
N ARG A 112 -29.20 -13.36 -6.49
CA ARG A 112 -30.27 -14.35 -6.55
C ARG A 112 -30.42 -15.12 -5.23
N GLU A 113 -29.46 -14.99 -4.32
CA GLU A 113 -29.42 -15.71 -3.04
C GLU A 113 -30.06 -14.91 -1.90
N GLY A 114 -31.35 -15.17 -1.64
CA GLY A 114 -32.10 -14.57 -0.54
C GLY A 114 -33.11 -13.51 -1.00
N THR A 115 -33.65 -12.75 -0.07
CA THR A 115 -34.53 -11.63 -0.44
C THR A 115 -33.70 -10.44 -0.93
N GLU A 116 -34.29 -9.64 -1.82
CA GLU A 116 -33.60 -8.47 -2.38
C GLU A 116 -33.08 -7.51 -1.29
N SER A 117 -33.89 -7.24 -0.26
CA SER A 117 -33.50 -6.35 0.83
C SER A 117 -32.29 -6.87 1.62
N GLU A 118 -32.22 -8.18 1.86
CA GLU A 118 -31.11 -8.81 2.60
C GLU A 118 -29.81 -8.72 1.79
N VAL A 119 -29.88 -9.05 0.50
CA VAL A 119 -28.74 -8.99 -0.42
C VAL A 119 -28.20 -7.57 -0.55
N LEU A 120 -29.07 -6.58 -0.76
CA LEU A 120 -28.67 -5.19 -0.91
C LEU A 120 -28.03 -4.66 0.39
N THR A 121 -28.56 -5.04 1.55
CA THR A 121 -27.95 -4.73 2.86
C THR A 121 -26.55 -5.33 2.97
N ARG A 122 -26.38 -6.60 2.59
CA ARG A 122 -25.09 -7.31 2.56
C ARG A 122 -24.06 -6.61 1.67
N ILE A 123 -24.48 -6.04 0.54
CA ILE A 123 -23.61 -5.24 -0.35
C ILE A 123 -23.11 -3.99 0.38
N VAL A 124 -23.99 -3.24 1.05
CA VAL A 124 -23.59 -2.04 1.80
C VAL A 124 -22.62 -2.39 2.93
N GLU A 125 -22.90 -3.45 3.69
CA GLU A 125 -22.03 -3.91 4.77
C GLU A 125 -20.64 -4.29 4.26
N ARG A 126 -20.57 -5.04 3.15
CA ARG A 126 -19.32 -5.42 2.49
C ARG A 126 -18.59 -4.23 1.90
N ALA A 127 -19.30 -3.27 1.29
CA ALA A 127 -18.72 -2.03 0.80
C ALA A 127 -18.09 -1.22 1.95
N ARG A 128 -18.76 -1.13 3.11
CA ARG A 128 -18.22 -0.47 4.32
C ARG A 128 -17.02 -1.22 4.89
N ALA A 129 -17.06 -2.55 4.95
CA ALA A 129 -15.95 -3.37 5.42
C ALA A 129 -14.74 -3.35 4.48
N ALA A 130 -14.98 -3.21 3.17
CA ALA A 130 -13.92 -3.06 2.17
C ALA A 130 -13.30 -1.66 2.22
N SER A 131 -14.10 -0.62 2.50
CA SER A 131 -13.64 0.77 2.54
C SER A 131 -12.94 1.18 3.85
N GLY A 132 -13.03 0.40 4.94
CA GLY A 132 -12.30 0.66 6.21
C GLY A 132 -11.91 -0.61 6.94
N ARG A 133 -10.85 -0.72 7.76
CA ARG A 133 -9.91 0.24 8.38
C ARG A 133 -8.48 -0.09 7.94
N GLY A 134 -7.53 0.81 8.16
CA GLY A 134 -6.10 0.60 7.87
C GLY A 134 -5.65 1.26 6.58
N ARG A 135 -4.67 2.17 6.66
CA ARG A 135 -4.10 2.81 5.47
C ARG A 135 -2.88 2.04 4.98
N VAL A 136 -2.83 1.72 3.70
CA VAL A 136 -1.67 1.08 3.08
C VAL A 136 -0.72 2.17 2.60
N ILE A 137 0.49 2.18 3.14
CA ILE A 137 1.48 3.22 2.91
C ILE A 137 2.74 2.57 2.34
N ALA A 138 3.11 2.92 1.11
CA ALA A 138 4.33 2.46 0.49
C ALA A 138 5.46 3.47 0.67
N MET A 139 6.62 2.97 1.12
CA MET A 139 7.86 3.72 1.19
C MET A 139 8.58 3.53 -0.14
N LEU A 140 8.70 4.56 -0.96
CA LEU A 140 9.26 4.45 -2.32
C LEU A 140 10.29 5.56 -2.59
N ASN A 141 11.41 5.20 -3.20
CA ASN A 141 12.31 6.12 -3.86
C ASN A 141 13.23 5.33 -4.79
N ILE A 142 13.39 5.79 -6.03
CA ILE A 142 14.29 5.23 -7.05
C ILE A 142 15.76 5.38 -6.62
N LYS A 143 16.09 6.38 -5.80
CA LYS A 143 17.44 6.53 -5.26
C LYS A 143 17.65 5.60 -4.06
N GLY A 144 18.71 4.79 -4.13
CA GLY A 144 19.20 3.99 -3.00
C GLY A 144 19.77 4.86 -1.88
N GLY A 145 19.81 4.32 -0.65
CA GLY A 145 20.49 4.98 0.48
C GLY A 145 19.81 6.21 1.08
N VAL A 146 18.60 6.58 0.63
CA VAL A 146 17.86 7.74 1.18
C VAL A 146 17.28 7.51 2.58
N GLY A 147 17.43 6.31 3.15
CA GLY A 147 16.93 5.95 4.48
C GLY A 147 15.51 5.39 4.49
N LYS A 148 15.02 4.84 3.37
CA LYS A 148 13.66 4.29 3.20
C LYS A 148 13.27 3.28 4.27
N THR A 149 14.00 2.18 4.39
CA THR A 149 13.81 1.14 5.42
C THR A 149 13.89 1.68 6.84
N VAL A 150 14.91 2.51 7.12
CA VAL A 150 15.12 3.08 8.47
C VAL A 150 13.96 3.99 8.85
N LEU A 151 13.48 4.84 7.94
CA LEU A 151 12.33 5.70 8.18
C LEU A 151 11.04 4.91 8.28
N ALA A 152 10.85 3.87 7.46
CA ALA A 152 9.70 2.97 7.56
C ALA A 152 9.60 2.42 8.99
N ALA A 153 10.68 1.81 9.48
CA ALA A 153 10.71 1.26 10.84
C ALA A 153 10.44 2.34 11.90
N ASN A 154 11.14 3.48 11.83
CA ASN A 154 11.16 4.45 12.92
C ASN A 154 9.95 5.40 12.95
N LEU A 155 9.41 5.83 11.81
CA LEU A 155 8.19 6.66 11.75
C LEU A 155 7.01 5.90 12.38
N PHE A 156 6.80 4.66 11.94
CA PHE A 156 5.63 3.91 12.37
C PHE A 156 5.82 3.24 13.72
N ALA A 157 7.05 2.97 14.16
CA ALA A 157 7.32 2.71 15.58
C ALA A 157 6.96 3.93 16.44
N ALA A 158 7.34 5.15 16.04
CA ALA A 158 6.97 6.36 16.77
C ALA A 158 5.45 6.55 16.87
N ALA A 159 4.72 6.33 15.77
CA ALA A 159 3.25 6.36 15.77
C ALA A 159 2.62 5.29 16.68
N HIS A 160 3.13 4.06 16.65
CA HIS A 160 2.66 2.98 17.53
C HIS A 160 2.84 3.34 19.01
N LEU A 161 3.98 3.94 19.37
CA LEU A 161 4.31 4.24 20.76
C LEU A 161 3.54 5.44 21.30
N ALA A 162 3.43 6.51 20.49
CA ALA A 162 2.76 7.74 20.87
C ALA A 162 1.25 7.56 20.93
N ASP A 163 0.66 6.95 19.89
CA ASP A 163 -0.79 6.97 19.67
C ASP A 163 -1.44 5.59 19.77
N LYS A 164 -0.69 4.54 20.14
CA LYS A 164 -1.18 3.16 20.23
C LYS A 164 -1.78 2.65 18.91
N ARG A 165 -1.25 3.12 17.77
CA ARG A 165 -1.66 2.67 16.44
C ARG A 165 -1.26 1.21 16.22
N SER A 166 -2.17 0.43 15.65
CA SER A 166 -1.85 -0.92 15.17
C SER A 166 -1.12 -0.82 13.83
N ILE A 167 0.08 -1.38 13.73
CA ILE A 167 0.95 -1.28 12.55
C ILE A 167 1.37 -2.67 12.09
N SER A 168 1.19 -2.95 10.80
CA SER A 168 1.78 -4.12 10.15
C SER A 168 2.81 -3.65 9.13
N PHE A 169 4.00 -4.24 9.13
CA PHE A 169 5.03 -4.03 8.11
C PHE A 169 5.04 -5.17 7.12
N ILE A 170 5.35 -4.87 5.85
CA ILE A 170 5.68 -5.82 4.81
C ILE A 170 7.04 -5.43 4.26
N ASP A 171 8.01 -6.33 4.36
CA ASP A 171 9.32 -6.17 3.72
C ASP A 171 9.27 -6.82 2.34
N LEU A 172 9.15 -5.99 1.30
CA LEU A 172 9.05 -6.39 -0.10
C LEU A 172 10.38 -6.18 -0.86
N ASP A 173 11.46 -5.85 -0.14
CA ASP A 173 12.81 -5.74 -0.73
C ASP A 173 13.49 -7.13 -0.69
N PRO A 174 14.04 -7.64 -1.81
CA PRO A 174 14.85 -8.86 -1.78
C PRO A 174 16.05 -8.80 -0.81
N GLN A 175 16.58 -7.60 -0.54
CA GLN A 175 17.63 -7.40 0.48
C GLN A 175 17.11 -7.55 1.92
N HIS A 176 15.79 -7.56 2.09
CA HIS A 176 15.09 -7.82 3.35
C HIS A 176 15.64 -7.01 4.54
N ASN A 177 16.04 -5.76 4.28
CA ASN A 177 16.71 -4.91 5.26
C ASN A 177 15.79 -4.56 6.43
N LEU A 178 14.47 -4.42 6.20
CA LEU A 178 13.51 -4.16 7.27
C LEU A 178 13.40 -5.36 8.21
N THR A 179 13.45 -6.56 7.64
CA THR A 179 13.47 -7.82 8.39
C THR A 179 14.73 -7.94 9.21
N GLN A 180 15.89 -7.63 8.65
CA GLN A 180 17.16 -7.60 9.38
C GLN A 180 17.19 -6.52 10.46
N TYR A 181 16.50 -5.40 10.23
CA TYR A 181 16.36 -4.33 11.22
C TYR A 181 15.60 -4.82 12.46
N PHE A 182 14.57 -5.63 12.26
CA PHE A 182 13.69 -6.04 13.34
C PHE A 182 14.03 -7.39 14.01
N LEU A 183 14.66 -8.32 13.28
CA LEU A 183 14.78 -9.70 13.70
C LEU A 183 16.23 -10.18 13.76
N SER A 184 16.57 -10.91 14.81
CA SER A 184 17.87 -11.57 14.92
C SER A 184 18.04 -12.66 13.86
N PRO A 185 19.28 -13.05 13.50
CA PRO A 185 19.53 -14.14 12.56
C PRO A 185 18.80 -15.45 12.94
N GLY A 186 18.72 -15.77 14.23
CA GLY A 186 18.02 -16.96 14.71
C GLY A 186 16.50 -16.88 14.54
N GLU A 187 15.89 -15.71 14.74
CA GLU A 187 14.46 -15.50 14.45
C GLU A 187 14.19 -15.59 12.95
N ARG A 188 15.03 -14.97 12.11
CA ARG A 188 14.92 -15.03 10.64
C ARG A 188 14.98 -16.47 10.12
N ASN A 189 15.93 -17.27 10.60
CA ASN A 189 16.04 -18.68 10.21
C ASN A 189 14.75 -19.45 10.56
N ARG A 190 14.23 -19.31 11.78
CA ARG A 190 12.98 -19.99 12.19
C ARG A 190 11.77 -19.59 11.35
N ILE A 191 11.68 -18.33 10.95
CA ILE A 191 10.58 -17.84 10.11
C ILE A 191 10.69 -18.43 8.70
N ARG A 192 11.90 -18.44 8.13
CA ARG A 192 12.17 -19.05 6.82
C ARG A 192 11.89 -20.55 6.83
N ASP A 193 12.32 -21.28 7.86
CA ASP A 193 12.13 -22.73 7.98
C ASP A 193 10.63 -23.10 8.09
N ARG A 194 9.78 -22.16 8.51
CA ARG A 194 8.31 -22.30 8.55
C ARG A 194 7.62 -21.82 7.28
N ASN A 195 8.35 -21.31 6.28
CA ASN A 195 7.76 -20.66 5.10
C ASN A 195 6.89 -19.44 5.45
N HIS A 196 7.21 -18.72 6.54
CA HIS A 196 6.46 -17.55 6.99
C HIS A 196 7.08 -16.24 6.45
N THR A 197 7.50 -16.23 5.19
CA THR A 197 8.03 -15.03 4.51
C THR A 197 7.09 -14.57 3.40
N ILE A 198 7.27 -13.33 2.94
CA ILE A 198 6.52 -12.77 1.82
C ILE A 198 6.65 -13.61 0.54
N TYR A 199 7.77 -14.32 0.37
CA TYR A 199 7.97 -15.20 -0.77
C TYR A 199 6.92 -16.31 -0.84
N SER A 200 6.55 -16.89 0.30
CA SER A 200 5.52 -17.92 0.40
C SER A 200 4.11 -17.44 0.03
N ILE A 201 3.91 -16.11 0.05
CA ILE A 201 2.69 -15.46 -0.41
C ILE A 201 2.76 -15.21 -1.90
N VAL A 202 3.82 -14.57 -2.40
CA VAL A 202 3.89 -14.18 -3.82
C VAL A 202 4.21 -15.36 -4.74
N ASN A 203 4.84 -16.41 -4.23
CA ASN A 203 5.09 -17.64 -4.97
C ASN A 203 3.82 -18.52 -4.96
N PRO A 204 3.09 -18.65 -6.07
CA PRO A 204 1.85 -19.42 -6.10
C PRO A 204 2.06 -20.93 -6.00
N ARG A 205 3.26 -21.43 -6.32
CA ARG A 205 3.52 -22.86 -6.55
C ARG A 205 4.71 -23.37 -5.76
N GLY A 206 4.74 -24.68 -5.54
CA GLY A 206 5.82 -25.38 -4.83
C GLY A 206 5.64 -25.43 -3.32
N ASP A 207 6.54 -26.15 -2.66
CA ASP A 207 6.41 -26.58 -1.25
C ASP A 207 6.37 -25.42 -0.25
N THR A 208 6.77 -24.23 -0.68
CA THR A 208 6.76 -23.02 0.16
C THR A 208 5.52 -22.16 -0.04
N SER A 209 4.62 -22.49 -0.96
CA SER A 209 3.37 -21.74 -1.20
C SER A 209 2.38 -21.94 -0.07
N LEU A 210 1.81 -20.85 0.45
CA LEU A 210 0.81 -20.91 1.52
C LEU A 210 -0.62 -20.83 0.97
N PRO A 211 -1.61 -21.47 1.62
CA PRO A 211 -3.02 -21.21 1.35
C PRO A 211 -3.41 -19.77 1.70
N VAL A 212 -4.34 -19.18 0.94
CA VAL A 212 -4.79 -17.78 1.15
C VAL A 212 -5.35 -17.54 2.55
N GLY A 213 -6.04 -18.54 3.13
CA GLY A 213 -6.59 -18.46 4.48
C GLY A 213 -5.53 -18.29 5.58
N ASP A 214 -4.29 -18.70 5.31
CA ASP A 214 -3.19 -18.67 6.29
C ASP A 214 -2.35 -17.39 6.20
N PHE A 215 -2.58 -16.54 5.19
CA PHE A 215 -1.78 -15.33 4.95
C PHE A 215 -1.74 -14.39 6.16
N GLY A 216 -2.85 -14.31 6.90
CA GLY A 216 -2.90 -13.48 8.10
C GLY A 216 -1.98 -13.96 9.23
N GLY A 217 -1.66 -15.26 9.28
CA GLY A 217 -0.92 -15.90 10.38
C GLY A 217 0.60 -15.84 10.27
N ILE A 218 1.14 -15.41 9.12
CA ILE A 218 2.60 -15.37 8.93
C ILE A 218 3.26 -14.14 9.56
N ALA A 219 2.47 -13.11 9.89
CA ALA A 219 2.99 -11.89 10.48
C ALA A 219 3.59 -12.16 11.87
N VAL A 220 4.80 -11.68 12.08
CA VAL A 220 5.58 -11.91 13.29
C VAL A 220 5.37 -10.73 14.24
N PRO A 221 4.88 -10.96 15.48
CA PRO A 221 4.70 -9.88 16.45
C PRO A 221 6.07 -9.34 16.89
N LEU A 222 6.23 -8.02 16.78
CA LEU A 222 7.43 -7.27 17.15
C LEU A 222 7.33 -6.69 18.57
N ASN A 223 6.12 -6.47 19.08
CA ASN A 223 5.90 -6.12 20.48
C ASN A 223 5.90 -7.39 21.35
N ARG A 224 7.03 -7.66 22.01
CA ARG A 224 7.13 -8.80 22.95
C ARG A 224 6.14 -8.63 24.11
N ILE A 225 5.28 -9.64 24.27
CA ILE A 225 4.10 -9.68 25.14
C ILE A 225 4.42 -9.25 26.57
N LYS A 226 3.89 -8.10 26.99
CA LYS A 226 3.48 -7.86 28.39
C LYS A 226 1.97 -8.11 28.45
N ARG A 227 1.51 -8.91 29.43
CA ARG A 227 0.09 -9.27 29.65
C ARG A 227 -0.83 -8.05 29.41
N GLY A 228 -1.78 -8.18 28.46
CA GLY A 228 -2.79 -7.16 28.12
C GLY A 228 -3.12 -7.11 26.62
N LYS A 229 -4.27 -6.51 26.25
CA LYS A 229 -4.59 -6.17 24.85
C LYS A 229 -3.72 -4.99 24.41
N GLN A 230 -2.60 -5.25 23.74
CA GLN A 230 -1.82 -4.21 23.07
C GLN A 230 -2.24 -4.10 21.60
N PRO A 231 -2.15 -2.91 20.98
CA PRO A 231 -2.31 -2.77 19.54
C PRO A 231 -1.28 -3.62 18.78
N ASN A 232 -1.63 -4.07 17.58
CA ASN A 232 -0.75 -4.92 16.77
C ASN A 232 0.52 -4.14 16.38
N PHE A 233 1.67 -4.78 16.46
CA PHE A 233 2.92 -4.26 15.92
C PHE A 233 3.68 -5.45 15.37
N GLU A 234 3.59 -5.67 14.06
CA GLU A 234 3.95 -6.94 13.44
C GLU A 234 4.66 -6.77 12.09
N LEU A 235 5.40 -7.78 11.66
CA LEU A 235 6.16 -7.79 10.41
C LEU A 235 5.87 -9.05 9.60
N VAL A 236 5.53 -8.88 8.33
CA VAL A 236 5.69 -9.92 7.31
C VAL A 236 7.12 -9.86 6.79
N ALA A 237 7.89 -10.90 7.08
CA ALA A 237 9.32 -10.95 6.79
C ALA A 237 9.61 -11.04 5.28
N GLY A 238 10.64 -10.33 4.85
CA GLY A 238 11.20 -10.35 3.51
C GLY A 238 12.00 -11.63 3.24
N ASP A 239 12.33 -11.86 1.97
CA ASP A 239 13.04 -13.05 1.52
C ASP A 239 13.91 -12.73 0.30
N GLU A 240 15.13 -13.24 0.29
CA GLU A 240 16.06 -13.04 -0.83
C GLU A 240 15.56 -13.65 -2.15
N ARG A 241 14.73 -14.69 -2.10
CA ARG A 241 14.16 -15.32 -3.31
C ARG A 241 13.21 -14.41 -4.08
N LEU A 242 12.80 -13.27 -3.51
CA LEU A 242 12.10 -12.21 -4.25
C LEU A 242 12.92 -11.68 -5.46
N PHE A 243 14.24 -11.91 -5.50
CA PHE A 243 15.06 -11.59 -6.67
C PHE A 243 14.55 -12.22 -7.96
N GLU A 244 13.87 -13.37 -7.92
CA GLU A 244 13.25 -14.01 -9.09
C GLU A 244 12.27 -13.07 -9.83
N TYR A 245 11.52 -12.27 -9.06
CA TYR A 245 10.57 -11.27 -9.57
C TYR A 245 11.26 -9.97 -10.01
N THR A 246 12.46 -9.69 -9.49
CA THR A 246 13.26 -8.54 -9.90
C THR A 246 13.92 -8.78 -11.26
N LEU A 247 14.42 -10.00 -11.50
CA LEU A 247 15.02 -10.40 -12.76
C LEU A 247 14.00 -10.72 -13.86
N ASP A 248 12.70 -10.60 -13.54
CA ASP A 248 11.58 -10.87 -14.44
C ASP A 248 11.57 -12.28 -15.07
N THR A 249 12.19 -13.25 -14.39
CA THR A 249 12.35 -14.64 -14.87
C THR A 249 11.08 -15.50 -14.77
N ARG A 250 10.03 -14.96 -14.15
CA ARG A 250 8.77 -15.66 -13.85
C ARG A 250 7.78 -15.48 -15.01
N ALA A 251 6.97 -16.49 -15.27
CA ALA A 251 5.92 -16.40 -16.28
C ALA A 251 4.86 -15.36 -15.88
N ASP A 252 4.21 -14.71 -16.86
CA ASP A 252 3.22 -13.67 -16.59
C ASP A 252 2.01 -14.19 -15.79
N ARG A 253 1.65 -15.46 -15.99
CA ARG A 253 0.62 -16.13 -15.16
C ARG A 253 1.00 -16.16 -13.69
N ASP A 254 2.27 -16.45 -13.37
CA ASP A 254 2.74 -16.51 -11.99
C ASP A 254 2.83 -15.11 -11.38
N LYS A 255 3.15 -14.08 -12.18
CA LYS A 255 3.10 -12.66 -11.76
C LYS A 255 1.67 -12.21 -11.48
N ALA A 256 0.70 -12.59 -12.34
CA ALA A 256 -0.71 -12.28 -12.12
C ALA A 256 -1.23 -12.94 -10.83
N GLU A 257 -0.88 -14.19 -10.59
CA GLU A 257 -1.26 -14.89 -9.36
C GLU A 257 -0.57 -14.30 -8.12
N ALA A 258 0.72 -13.95 -8.22
CA ALA A 258 1.46 -13.24 -7.18
C ALA A 258 0.81 -11.92 -6.81
N PHE A 259 0.34 -11.16 -7.81
CA PHE A 259 -0.38 -9.91 -7.63
C PHE A 259 -1.67 -10.12 -6.82
N THR A 260 -2.52 -11.07 -7.21
CA THR A 260 -3.76 -11.39 -6.50
C THR A 260 -3.49 -11.84 -5.06
N ARG A 261 -2.49 -12.71 -4.86
CA ARG A 261 -2.11 -13.21 -3.53
C ARG A 261 -1.55 -12.12 -2.62
N PHE A 262 -0.73 -11.21 -3.17
CA PHE A 262 -0.23 -10.05 -2.42
C PHE A 262 -1.36 -9.12 -1.97
N ARG A 263 -2.35 -8.86 -2.83
CA ARG A 263 -3.53 -8.07 -2.45
C ARG A 263 -4.34 -8.72 -1.34
N ALA A 264 -4.51 -10.03 -1.37
CA ALA A 264 -5.20 -10.77 -0.31
C ALA A 264 -4.47 -10.63 1.05
N LEU A 265 -3.13 -10.71 1.05
CA LEU A 265 -2.33 -10.44 2.26
C LEU A 265 -2.55 -9.00 2.76
N VAL A 266 -2.41 -8.00 1.88
CA VAL A 266 -2.59 -6.59 2.26
C VAL A 266 -3.99 -6.35 2.83
N SER A 267 -5.03 -6.95 2.23
CA SER A 267 -6.41 -6.89 2.73
C SER A 267 -6.54 -7.49 4.14
N ALA A 268 -5.95 -8.66 4.38
CA ALA A 268 -5.97 -9.33 5.68
C ALA A 268 -5.25 -8.53 6.78
N LEU A 269 -4.14 -7.85 6.44
CA LEU A 269 -3.41 -6.98 7.37
C LEU A 269 -4.18 -5.68 7.63
N ARG A 270 -4.71 -5.07 6.56
CA ARG A 270 -5.51 -3.85 6.62
C ARG A 270 -6.68 -4.01 7.59
N ALA A 271 -7.42 -5.12 7.51
CA ALA A 271 -8.56 -5.41 8.37
C ALA A 271 -8.29 -5.34 9.89
N ARG A 272 -7.02 -5.48 10.34
CA ARG A 272 -6.63 -5.51 11.76
C ARG A 272 -5.58 -4.46 12.17
N SER A 273 -5.17 -3.58 11.27
CA SER A 273 -4.13 -2.59 11.51
C SER A 273 -4.60 -1.20 11.11
N ASP A 274 -4.20 -0.16 11.85
CA ASP A 274 -4.44 1.23 11.48
C ASP A 274 -3.59 1.67 10.29
N ALA A 275 -2.41 1.06 10.10
CA ALA A 275 -1.60 1.22 8.91
C ALA A 275 -0.83 -0.06 8.53
N VAL A 276 -0.71 -0.30 7.23
CA VAL A 276 0.12 -1.35 6.62
C VAL A 276 1.24 -0.67 5.86
N ILE A 277 2.49 -0.91 6.24
CA ILE A 277 3.66 -0.23 5.70
C ILE A 277 4.41 -1.17 4.78
N ILE A 278 4.54 -0.80 3.51
CA ILE A 278 5.28 -1.58 2.51
C ILE A 278 6.65 -0.92 2.31
N ASP A 279 7.72 -1.62 2.70
CA ASP A 279 9.10 -1.24 2.34
C ASP A 279 9.49 -1.98 1.06
N SER A 280 9.84 -1.23 0.01
CA SER A 280 10.15 -1.78 -1.32
C SER A 280 11.59 -1.45 -1.72
N ASN A 281 12.13 -2.24 -2.64
CA ASN A 281 13.42 -1.97 -3.26
C ASN A 281 13.43 -0.65 -4.06
N PRO A 282 14.61 -0.01 -4.29
CA PRO A 282 14.72 1.26 -5.01
C PRO A 282 14.63 1.13 -6.55
N CYS A 283 14.05 0.06 -7.09
CA CYS A 283 14.04 -0.21 -8.53
C CYS A 283 12.61 -0.29 -9.07
N ALA A 284 12.37 0.25 -10.27
CA ALA A 284 11.09 0.10 -10.97
C ALA A 284 10.97 -1.34 -11.50
N THR A 285 10.44 -2.22 -10.66
CA THR A 285 10.33 -3.68 -10.89
C THR A 285 8.90 -4.14 -10.61
N PHE A 286 8.60 -5.41 -10.87
CA PHE A 286 7.32 -6.01 -10.50
C PHE A 286 6.96 -5.81 -9.02
N LEU A 287 7.94 -5.92 -8.11
CA LEU A 287 7.74 -5.72 -6.67
C LEU A 287 7.31 -4.28 -6.33
N THR A 288 7.97 -3.29 -6.92
CA THR A 288 7.56 -1.88 -6.78
C THR A 288 6.16 -1.64 -7.36
N ARG A 289 5.79 -2.34 -8.45
CA ARG A 289 4.42 -2.29 -8.96
C ARG A 289 3.41 -2.86 -7.95
N LEU A 290 3.71 -3.97 -7.26
CA LEU A 290 2.87 -4.47 -6.17
C LEU A 290 2.67 -3.42 -5.08
N ALA A 291 3.75 -2.75 -4.65
CA ALA A 291 3.68 -1.70 -3.65
C ALA A 291 2.81 -0.51 -4.12
N ILE A 292 3.01 0.00 -5.34
CA ILE A 292 2.26 1.15 -5.89
C ILE A 292 0.77 0.83 -6.02
N THR A 293 0.46 -0.35 -6.56
CA THR A 293 -0.92 -0.78 -6.82
C THR A 293 -1.69 -1.12 -5.55
N CYS A 294 -1.03 -1.40 -4.43
CA CYS A 294 -1.71 -1.64 -3.16
C CYS A 294 -1.73 -0.42 -2.24
N ALA A 295 -0.89 0.58 -2.49
CA ALA A 295 -0.77 1.75 -1.63
C ALA A 295 -1.95 2.73 -1.80
N ASP A 296 -2.54 3.14 -0.68
CA ASP A 296 -3.38 4.35 -0.64
C ASP A 296 -2.50 5.60 -0.70
N HIS A 297 -1.35 5.55 -0.01
CA HIS A 297 -0.44 6.68 0.16
C HIS A 297 1.01 6.27 -0.12
N ILE A 298 1.78 7.15 -0.76
CA ILE A 298 3.20 6.93 -1.02
C ILE A 298 4.02 7.96 -0.26
N ILE A 299 5.06 7.50 0.45
CA ILE A 299 6.07 8.36 1.06
C ILE A 299 7.36 8.23 0.26
N ALA A 300 7.89 9.38 -0.17
CA ALA A 300 9.18 9.50 -0.80
C ALA A 300 10.18 10.20 0.13
N PRO A 301 11.06 9.45 0.82
CA PRO A 301 12.16 10.04 1.58
C PRO A 301 13.18 10.66 0.66
N VAL A 302 13.63 11.87 0.97
CA VAL A 302 14.62 12.60 0.16
C VAL A 302 15.75 13.08 1.05
N ARG A 303 16.99 12.85 0.62
CA ARG A 303 18.18 13.46 1.23
C ARG A 303 18.48 14.77 0.52
N PRO A 304 18.75 15.88 1.21
CA PRO A 304 19.16 17.13 0.58
C PRO A 304 20.45 16.98 -0.21
N GLU A 305 20.31 16.84 -1.53
CA GLU A 305 21.39 16.60 -2.49
C GLU A 305 20.96 17.04 -3.88
N LYS A 306 21.93 17.41 -4.75
CA LYS A 306 21.71 17.98 -6.09
C LYS A 306 20.70 17.26 -7.01
N TYR A 307 20.56 15.93 -6.91
CA TYR A 307 19.71 15.13 -7.81
C TYR A 307 18.38 14.69 -7.20
N SER A 308 17.96 15.35 -6.11
CA SER A 308 16.76 14.96 -5.35
C SER A 308 15.48 15.13 -6.13
N LEU A 309 15.29 16.29 -6.78
CA LEU A 309 14.08 16.55 -7.56
C LEU A 309 14.00 15.64 -8.79
N THR A 310 15.12 15.34 -9.45
CA THR A 310 15.16 14.40 -10.58
C THR A 310 14.65 13.01 -10.18
N GLY A 311 15.14 12.47 -9.05
CA GLY A 311 14.67 11.17 -8.54
C GLY A 311 13.19 11.16 -8.17
N LEU A 312 12.68 12.28 -7.61
CA LEU A 312 11.26 12.45 -7.34
C LEU A 312 10.42 12.47 -8.62
N ASN A 313 10.82 13.23 -9.64
CA ASN A 313 10.13 13.28 -10.94
C ASN A 313 10.04 11.89 -11.58
N MET A 314 11.13 11.13 -11.56
CA MET A 314 11.13 9.75 -12.08
C MET A 314 10.16 8.85 -11.30
N LEU A 315 10.09 8.99 -9.98
CA LEU A 315 9.16 8.23 -9.15
C LEU A 315 7.70 8.61 -9.46
N GLU A 316 7.39 9.90 -9.56
CA GLU A 316 6.04 10.37 -9.94
C GLU A 316 5.62 9.79 -11.29
N GLN A 317 6.52 9.81 -12.29
CA GLN A 317 6.24 9.25 -13.60
C GLN A 317 5.91 7.75 -13.53
N VAL A 318 6.72 6.95 -12.82
CA VAL A 318 6.48 5.51 -12.67
C VAL A 318 5.14 5.26 -11.98
N VAL A 319 4.80 6.03 -10.95
CA VAL A 319 3.52 5.87 -10.24
C VAL A 319 2.35 6.24 -11.14
N ARG A 320 2.46 7.32 -11.92
CA ARG A 320 1.44 7.75 -12.88
C ARG A 320 1.21 6.71 -13.97
N GLU A 321 2.27 6.13 -14.50
CA GLU A 321 2.21 5.06 -15.51
C GLU A 321 1.52 3.81 -14.95
N VAL A 322 1.86 3.42 -13.72
CA VAL A 322 1.23 2.26 -13.06
C VAL A 322 -0.24 2.51 -12.75
N ARG A 323 -0.60 3.69 -12.20
CA ARG A 323 -1.98 4.02 -11.83
C ARG A 323 -2.85 4.42 -13.02
N GLY A 324 -2.25 4.82 -14.15
CA GLY A 324 -2.96 5.28 -15.34
C GLY A 324 -3.63 6.65 -15.19
N ARG A 325 -3.30 7.41 -14.15
CA ARG A 325 -3.84 8.75 -13.86
C ARG A 325 -2.83 9.60 -13.10
N PRO A 326 -2.95 10.95 -13.15
CA PRO A 326 -2.16 11.84 -12.32
C PRO A 326 -2.30 11.52 -10.82
N LEU A 327 -1.22 11.72 -10.08
CA LEU A 327 -1.24 11.64 -8.62
C LEU A 327 -1.92 12.86 -8.01
N GLN A 328 -2.64 12.65 -6.93
CA GLN A 328 -3.13 13.73 -6.09
C GLN A 328 -2.15 14.00 -4.95
N ALA A 329 -2.01 15.27 -4.55
CA ALA A 329 -1.10 15.65 -3.45
C ALA A 329 -1.47 14.97 -2.11
N GLY A 330 -2.75 14.61 -1.92
CA GLY A 330 -3.21 13.83 -0.77
C GLY A 330 -2.70 12.39 -0.72
N GLU A 331 -2.28 11.82 -1.86
CA GLU A 331 -1.85 10.42 -2.00
C GLU A 331 -0.32 10.27 -1.96
N PHE A 332 0.41 11.38 -1.81
CA PHE A 332 1.86 11.42 -1.88
C PHE A 332 2.45 12.31 -0.79
N SER A 333 3.61 11.95 -0.27
CA SER A 333 4.33 12.78 0.70
C SER A 333 5.83 12.73 0.49
N VAL A 334 6.44 13.90 0.34
CA VAL A 334 7.89 14.03 0.34
C VAL A 334 8.35 14.33 1.76
N LEU A 335 9.26 13.50 2.28
CA LEU A 335 9.85 13.69 3.60
C LEU A 335 11.35 13.95 3.46
N LEU A 336 11.80 15.14 3.85
CA LEU A 336 13.23 15.43 3.92
C LEU A 336 13.85 14.70 5.10
N ASN A 337 14.94 13.99 4.81
CA ASN A 337 15.65 13.13 5.74
C ASN A 337 17.13 13.51 5.80
N GLY A 338 17.71 13.41 6.99
CA GLY A 338 19.11 13.70 7.20
C GLY A 338 19.48 15.17 7.04
N VAL A 339 18.54 16.06 7.33
CA VAL A 339 18.76 17.52 7.31
C VAL A 339 19.82 17.87 8.37
N ASN A 340 20.68 18.84 8.07
CA ASN A 340 21.84 19.27 8.85
C ASN A 340 22.98 18.23 8.91
N ASP A 341 23.15 17.37 7.89
CA ASP A 341 24.30 16.46 7.80
C ASP A 341 25.59 17.19 7.36
N ARG A 342 26.31 17.71 8.36
CA ARG A 342 27.58 18.46 8.17
C ARG A 342 28.75 17.62 7.64
N THR A 343 28.58 16.31 7.48
CA THR A 343 29.67 15.43 6.98
C THR A 343 29.79 15.42 5.46
N ARG A 344 28.78 15.94 4.74
CA ARG A 344 28.75 16.04 3.27
C ARG A 344 28.86 17.46 2.74
N SER A 345 28.70 18.48 3.59
CA SER A 345 28.71 19.89 3.21
C SER A 345 30.15 20.41 3.03
N GLY A 346 30.85 19.94 2.00
CA GLY A 346 31.93 20.70 1.36
C GLY A 346 31.39 21.79 0.43
N GLU A 347 30.06 21.97 0.38
CA GLU A 347 29.34 22.94 -0.44
C GLU A 347 29.23 24.28 0.30
N THR A 348 29.45 25.38 -0.41
CA THR A 348 29.48 26.76 0.10
C THR A 348 28.07 27.35 0.35
N GLY A 349 27.02 26.54 0.37
CA GLY A 349 25.62 26.96 0.53
C GLY A 349 24.79 26.00 1.38
N ASP A 350 23.61 26.46 1.82
CA ASP A 350 22.65 25.67 2.59
C ASP A 350 21.89 24.70 1.66
N ALA A 351 22.50 23.54 1.38
CA ALA A 351 21.94 22.50 0.51
C ALA A 351 20.55 22.01 0.96
N ASP A 352 20.28 22.05 2.26
CA ASP A 352 18.99 21.72 2.85
C ASP A 352 17.93 22.73 2.41
N ALA A 353 18.20 24.02 2.60
CA ALA A 353 17.31 25.09 2.18
C ALA A 353 17.10 25.09 0.65
N LEU A 354 18.16 24.91 -0.14
CA LEU A 354 18.08 24.87 -1.60
C LEU A 354 17.21 23.70 -2.08
N THR A 355 17.46 22.48 -1.58
CA THR A 355 16.65 21.30 -1.95
C THR A 355 15.19 21.49 -1.54
N ARG A 356 14.95 22.02 -0.34
CA ARG A 356 13.60 22.30 0.14
C ARG A 356 12.89 23.30 -0.76
N THR A 357 13.52 24.42 -1.09
CA THR A 357 12.95 25.46 -1.96
C THR A 357 12.66 24.92 -3.37
N GLU A 358 13.58 24.12 -3.92
CA GLU A 358 13.40 23.49 -5.22
C GLU A 358 12.17 22.55 -5.24
N ILE A 359 12.01 21.69 -4.22
CA ILE A 359 10.85 20.79 -4.10
C ILE A 359 9.57 21.57 -3.83
N ALA A 360 9.62 22.59 -2.97
CA ALA A 360 8.47 23.43 -2.63
C ALA A 360 7.91 24.19 -3.84
N ASN A 361 8.79 24.62 -4.75
CA ASN A 361 8.42 25.34 -5.97
C ASN A 361 8.01 24.40 -7.13
N ALA A 362 8.21 23.08 -6.99
CA ALA A 362 7.81 22.14 -8.01
C ALA A 362 6.28 21.97 -8.06
N PRO A 363 5.63 22.00 -9.24
CA PRO A 363 4.16 22.06 -9.37
C PRO A 363 3.38 21.00 -8.59
N PHE A 364 3.87 19.76 -8.55
CA PHE A 364 3.25 18.65 -7.81
C PHE A 364 3.81 18.53 -6.39
N PHE A 365 5.13 18.59 -6.22
CA PHE A 365 5.77 18.29 -4.94
C PHE A 365 5.63 19.38 -3.89
N GLY A 366 5.34 20.62 -4.26
CA GLY A 366 5.06 21.68 -3.29
C GLY A 366 3.91 21.33 -2.35
N GLY A 367 2.81 20.79 -2.89
CA GLY A 367 1.68 20.30 -2.09
C GLY A 367 1.96 18.98 -1.35
N ALA A 368 2.86 18.15 -1.90
CA ALA A 368 3.24 16.86 -1.31
C ALA A 368 4.34 16.97 -0.25
N LEU A 369 5.12 18.05 -0.20
CA LEU A 369 6.18 18.25 0.78
C LEU A 369 5.60 18.34 2.19
N LEU A 370 6.15 17.53 3.10
CA LEU A 370 5.77 17.59 4.51
C LEU A 370 6.45 18.77 5.20
N PRO A 371 5.77 19.44 6.15
CA PRO A 371 6.36 20.51 6.93
C PRO A 371 7.44 19.97 7.89
N ASP A 372 7.23 18.74 8.40
CA ASP A 372 8.17 18.04 9.27
C ASP A 372 9.32 17.42 8.46
N GLU A 373 10.52 17.48 9.03
CA GLU A 373 11.73 16.87 8.48
C GLU A 373 12.45 16.05 9.53
N VAL A 374 13.19 15.03 9.09
CA VAL A 374 14.01 14.21 9.97
C VAL A 374 15.46 14.71 9.93
N PRO A 375 16.00 15.25 11.04
CA PRO A 375 17.39 15.69 11.07
C PRO A 375 18.34 14.49 11.01
N TYR A 376 19.56 14.74 10.56
CA TYR A 376 20.64 13.77 10.65
C TYR A 376 20.84 13.34 12.10
N SER A 377 20.89 12.03 12.33
CA SER A 377 21.17 11.46 13.64
C SER A 377 22.00 10.20 13.49
N ALA A 378 23.12 10.14 14.21
CA ALA A 378 23.95 8.94 14.31
C ALA A 378 23.17 7.77 14.94
N VAL A 379 22.14 8.03 15.76
CA VAL A 379 21.27 7.00 16.37
C VAL A 379 20.42 6.28 15.32
N LEU A 380 20.15 6.93 14.19
CA LEU A 380 19.45 6.32 13.05
C LEU A 380 20.41 5.57 12.10
N ARG A 381 21.74 5.73 12.24
CA ARG A 381 22.72 4.85 11.59
C ARG A 381 22.89 3.62 12.48
N SER A 382 22.48 2.46 12.01
CA SER A 382 23.02 1.21 12.54
C SER A 382 24.52 1.20 12.20
N ALA A 383 25.39 1.19 13.19
CA ALA A 383 26.81 0.96 12.92
C ALA A 383 26.96 -0.48 12.37
N PRO A 384 27.78 -0.72 11.33
CA PRO A 384 28.06 -2.08 10.82
C PRO A 384 28.55 -3.06 11.89
N THR A 385 29.08 -2.52 12.99
CA THR A 385 29.59 -3.25 14.17
C THR A 385 28.51 -3.61 15.19
N GLU A 386 27.33 -2.98 15.17
CA GLU A 386 26.20 -3.34 16.02
C GLU A 386 25.45 -4.52 15.41
N ARG A 387 26.01 -5.72 15.59
CA ARG A 387 25.52 -6.96 14.97
C ARG A 387 24.09 -7.38 15.33
N ILE A 388 23.41 -6.71 16.26
CA ILE A 388 22.05 -7.06 16.67
C ILE A 388 21.38 -5.79 17.21
N ALA A 389 20.25 -5.38 16.63
CA ALA A 389 19.30 -4.53 17.34
C ALA A 389 18.67 -5.41 18.45
N ALA A 390 19.32 -5.47 19.62
CA ALA A 390 18.87 -6.32 20.74
C ALA A 390 17.47 -5.97 21.26
N ASN A 391 16.87 -4.88 20.76
CA ASN A 391 15.44 -4.62 20.85
C ASN A 391 15.02 -3.75 19.66
N PRO A 392 14.21 -4.24 18.71
CA PRO A 392 13.76 -3.48 17.54
C PRO A 392 12.96 -2.22 17.88
N ILE A 393 12.37 -2.20 19.07
CA ILE A 393 11.91 -0.99 19.71
C ILE A 393 13.15 -0.25 20.21
N ASN A 394 13.90 0.38 19.29
CA ASN A 394 15.08 1.18 19.62
C ASN A 394 14.72 2.46 20.40
N VAL A 395 13.52 2.53 20.97
CA VAL A 395 13.03 3.56 21.89
C VAL A 395 13.99 3.72 23.04
N THR A 396 14.58 2.63 23.54
CA THR A 396 15.54 2.71 24.64
C THR A 396 16.83 3.44 24.24
N ALA A 397 17.30 3.34 22.99
CA ALA A 397 18.43 4.14 22.49
C ALA A 397 18.01 5.54 22.01
N MET A 398 16.81 5.70 21.43
CA MET A 398 16.22 7.02 21.11
C MET A 398 15.89 7.85 22.37
N MET A 399 15.77 7.20 23.54
CA MET A 399 15.64 7.84 24.87
C MET A 399 17.00 8.15 25.53
N ARG A 400 18.14 7.72 24.95
CA ARG A 400 19.48 8.14 25.41
C ARG A 400 19.87 9.49 24.78
N VAL A 401 20.76 10.21 25.48
CA VAL A 401 21.21 11.58 25.16
C VAL A 401 21.61 11.69 23.67
N GLY A 402 21.02 12.63 22.93
CA GLY A 402 21.30 12.90 21.50
C GLY A 402 20.22 12.45 20.50
N GLY A 403 19.28 11.57 20.88
CA GLY A 403 18.21 11.06 19.99
C GLY A 403 16.88 11.80 20.04
N ARG A 404 16.68 12.67 21.04
CA ARG A 404 15.39 13.35 21.31
C ARG A 404 14.86 14.20 20.14
N PRO A 405 15.66 15.06 19.48
CA PRO A 405 15.18 15.84 18.33
C PRO A 405 14.71 14.96 17.17
N ALA A 406 15.44 13.89 16.86
CA ALA A 406 15.07 12.94 15.81
C ALA A 406 13.78 12.18 16.16
N LYS A 407 13.61 11.78 17.43
CA LYS A 407 12.38 11.13 17.91
C LYS A 407 11.16 12.05 17.78
N GLU A 408 11.27 13.29 18.21
CA GLU A 408 10.19 14.28 18.13
C GLU A 408 9.82 14.57 16.66
N ALA A 409 10.84 14.73 15.80
CA ALA A 409 10.66 14.87 14.36
C ALA A 409 9.93 13.67 13.72
N LEU A 410 10.37 12.44 14.01
CA LEU A 410 9.73 11.21 13.52
C LEU A 410 8.27 11.10 13.98
N THR A 411 7.99 11.46 15.24
CA THR A 411 6.64 11.41 15.80
C THR A 411 5.71 12.40 15.07
N ARG A 412 6.15 13.66 14.89
CA ARG A 412 5.37 14.65 14.15
C ARG A 412 5.19 14.28 12.69
N ALA A 413 6.25 13.85 12.01
CA ALA A 413 6.19 13.40 10.63
C ALA A 413 5.21 12.22 10.45
N ALA A 414 5.27 11.21 11.33
CA ALA A 414 4.36 10.08 11.26
C ALA A 414 2.89 10.50 11.48
N ALA A 415 2.63 11.40 12.43
CA ALA A 415 1.29 11.94 12.63
C ALA A 415 0.79 12.74 11.41
N SER A 416 1.65 13.56 10.79
CA SER A 416 1.36 14.32 9.57
C SER A 416 1.05 13.40 8.38
N ILE A 417 1.83 12.34 8.21
CA ILE A 417 1.62 11.28 7.21
C ILE A 417 0.28 10.58 7.43
N LEU A 418 0.01 10.10 8.65
CA LEU A 418 -1.22 9.34 8.93
C LEU A 418 -2.48 10.21 8.80
N ARG A 419 -2.39 11.52 9.11
CA ARG A 419 -3.48 12.47 8.85
C ARG A 419 -3.72 12.64 7.35
N ARG A 420 -2.66 12.84 6.55
CA ARG A 420 -2.76 13.04 5.09
C ARG A 420 -3.22 11.76 4.37
N ALA A 421 -2.74 10.60 4.78
CA ALA A 421 -3.23 9.31 4.27
C ALA A 421 -4.68 9.02 4.71
N GLY A 422 -5.15 9.71 5.77
CA GLY A 422 -6.47 9.54 6.37
C GLY A 422 -7.56 10.43 5.78
N SER A 423 -7.19 11.61 5.25
CA SER A 423 -8.06 12.53 4.50
C SER A 423 -8.34 12.01 3.11
#